data_AF-A0A7R9WNR7-F1
#
_entry.id   AF-A0A7R9WNR7-F1
#
_cell.length_a   1.000
_cell.length_b   1.000
_cell.length_c   1.000
_cell.angle_alpha   90.00
_cell.angle_beta   90.00
_cell.angle_gamma   90.00
#
_symmetry.space_group_name_H-M   'P 1'
#
loop_
_entity.id
_entity.type
_entity.pdbx_description
1 polymer ?
#
loop_
_entity_poly.entity_id
_entity_poly.type
_entity_poly.pdbx_seq_one_letter_code
_entity_poly.pdbx_strand_id
1 'polypeptide(L)'
;MPGIDYSKWDKLDEYSSSSDDDDGGDHDNDGGAPTPQVTRLDAPSSVTFGGGKQGATVQPMAAPPKATKSSGAQPKIEEIGEGPLKPASGRGATSQTKEAGIDKDEIKWTDHGGKLTTKSGDTLYWSQDRYSVTMRFEIKEDATTVPSSKFKISDHGILAFADRFHGVGSMKPSLKIHKADVLWFSDELPHPAHFAQDEEDVEWIVERSSDAVRRFLMFTVYKAVPMHGMFIWWKRPFLQFDEIDPRPSATDGKSDASGDTDRSKAFLQAWDEAHKQFREKERKPPTVIE
;
A
#
# COMPACT_ATOMS: atom_id res chain seq x y z
N MET A 1 -27.74 6.40 -39.92
CA MET A 1 -26.86 6.04 -38.78
C MET A 1 -26.57 4.55 -38.86
N PRO A 2 -25.33 4.13 -39.10
CA PRO A 2 -24.99 2.72 -39.07
C PRO A 2 -25.13 2.21 -37.63
N GLY A 3 -26.02 1.24 -37.43
CA GLY A 3 -26.22 0.58 -36.15
C GLY A 3 -24.93 -0.14 -35.73
N ILE A 4 -24.58 0.00 -34.45
CA ILE A 4 -23.47 -0.73 -33.87
C ILE A 4 -23.85 -2.22 -33.87
N ASP A 5 -23.03 -3.02 -34.54
CA ASP A 5 -23.22 -4.46 -34.65
C ASP A 5 -22.68 -5.16 -33.39
N TYR A 6 -23.62 -5.66 -32.58
CA TYR A 6 -23.32 -6.38 -31.35
C TYR A 6 -23.13 -7.89 -31.56
N SER A 7 -23.19 -8.40 -32.80
CA SER A 7 -22.99 -9.84 -33.11
C SER A 7 -21.60 -10.38 -32.74
N LYS A 8 -20.63 -9.48 -32.46
CA LYS A 8 -19.31 -9.86 -31.94
C LYS A 8 -19.30 -10.27 -30.47
N TRP A 9 -20.33 -9.91 -29.71
CA TRP A 9 -20.44 -10.23 -28.28
C TRP A 9 -21.21 -11.52 -28.02
N ASP A 10 -21.94 -12.00 -29.03
CA ASP A 10 -22.82 -13.17 -28.96
C ASP A 10 -22.07 -14.52 -28.90
N LYS A 11 -20.74 -14.50 -28.81
CA LYS A 11 -19.88 -15.70 -28.78
C LYS A 11 -19.22 -15.95 -27.41
N LEU A 12 -19.58 -15.18 -26.38
CA LEU A 12 -18.96 -15.31 -25.05
C LEU A 12 -19.58 -16.43 -24.19
N ASP A 13 -20.76 -16.94 -24.55
CA ASP A 13 -21.46 -17.96 -23.76
C ASP A 13 -21.00 -19.40 -24.04
N GLU A 14 -20.17 -19.61 -25.07
CA GLU A 14 -19.71 -20.96 -25.48
C GLU A 14 -18.43 -21.44 -24.75
N TYR A 15 -17.86 -20.66 -23.83
CA TYR A 15 -16.66 -21.05 -23.05
C TYR A 15 -16.95 -21.68 -21.68
N SER A 16 -18.16 -22.19 -21.47
CA SER A 16 -18.45 -23.03 -20.30
C SER A 16 -18.55 -24.50 -20.72
N SER A 17 -17.71 -25.32 -20.06
CA SER A 17 -17.70 -26.79 -20.05
C SER A 17 -16.91 -27.54 -21.13
N SER A 18 -15.63 -27.76 -20.83
CA SER A 18 -14.91 -29.00 -21.16
C SER A 18 -13.99 -29.32 -19.99
N SER A 19 -14.56 -30.01 -19.00
CA SER A 19 -13.83 -30.69 -17.92
C SER A 19 -14.30 -32.15 -17.97
N ASP A 20 -13.71 -32.93 -18.86
CA ASP A 20 -13.88 -34.38 -18.94
C ASP A 20 -13.12 -35.05 -17.77
N ASP A 21 -13.92 -35.70 -16.91
CA ASP A 21 -13.77 -37.04 -16.33
C ASP A 21 -12.42 -37.49 -15.72
N ASP A 22 -12.42 -37.80 -14.41
CA ASP A 22 -12.47 -39.22 -13.98
C ASP A 22 -12.70 -39.42 -12.46
N ASP A 23 -13.59 -40.38 -12.19
CA ASP A 23 -13.59 -41.36 -11.08
C ASP A 23 -14.27 -41.06 -9.71
N GLY A 24 -15.53 -41.52 -9.62
CA GLY A 24 -15.93 -42.56 -8.66
C GLY A 24 -16.20 -42.16 -7.20
N GLY A 25 -17.42 -41.71 -6.88
CA GLY A 25 -17.85 -41.57 -5.49
C GLY A 25 -19.33 -41.25 -5.32
N ASP A 26 -20.13 -42.29 -5.18
CA ASP A 26 -21.57 -42.29 -4.93
C ASP A 26 -21.90 -41.60 -3.59
N HIS A 27 -22.40 -40.35 -3.66
CA HIS A 27 -22.99 -39.66 -2.52
C HIS A 27 -24.19 -38.84 -2.98
N ASP A 28 -25.37 -39.42 -2.81
CA ASP A 28 -26.66 -38.74 -2.82
C ASP A 28 -26.64 -37.60 -1.78
N ASN A 29 -26.32 -36.38 -2.23
CA ASN A 29 -26.66 -35.18 -1.50
C ASN A 29 -27.07 -34.10 -2.50
N ASP A 30 -28.38 -34.03 -2.71
CA ASP A 30 -29.12 -33.04 -3.48
C ASP A 30 -28.93 -31.64 -2.87
N GLY A 31 -27.76 -31.07 -3.12
CA GLY A 31 -27.38 -29.71 -2.75
C GLY A 31 -27.13 -28.91 -4.01
N GLY A 32 -28.20 -28.64 -4.77
CA GLY A 32 -28.15 -27.81 -5.97
C GLY A 32 -27.35 -26.53 -5.71
N ALA A 33 -26.25 -26.37 -6.44
CA ALA A 33 -25.42 -25.20 -6.35
C ALA A 33 -26.27 -23.95 -6.64
N PRO A 34 -26.25 -22.92 -5.77
CA PRO A 34 -27.07 -21.74 -5.97
C PRO A 34 -26.60 -21.03 -7.24
N THR A 35 -27.41 -21.08 -8.30
CA THR A 35 -27.23 -20.23 -9.47
C THR A 35 -27.24 -18.76 -9.02
N PRO A 36 -26.26 -17.93 -9.42
CA PRO A 36 -26.23 -16.53 -9.04
C PRO A 36 -27.49 -15.83 -9.53
N GLN A 37 -28.36 -15.44 -8.60
CA GLN A 37 -29.53 -14.64 -8.91
C GLN A 37 -29.13 -13.19 -9.06
N VAL A 38 -29.28 -12.66 -10.27
CA VAL A 38 -29.20 -11.22 -10.54
C VAL A 38 -30.47 -10.58 -9.97
N THR A 39 -30.38 -10.06 -8.74
CA THR A 39 -31.41 -9.17 -8.21
C THR A 39 -31.36 -7.87 -9.00
N ARG A 40 -32.45 -7.60 -9.75
CA ARG A 40 -32.64 -6.27 -10.35
C ARG A 40 -32.58 -5.25 -9.22
N LEU A 41 -31.64 -4.32 -9.34
CA LEU A 41 -31.61 -3.12 -8.51
C LEU A 41 -32.96 -2.40 -8.72
N ASP A 42 -33.78 -2.41 -7.67
CA ASP A 42 -34.95 -1.55 -7.60
C ASP A 42 -34.48 -0.11 -7.83
N ALA A 43 -35.25 0.60 -8.66
CA ALA A 43 -34.90 1.85 -9.33
C ALA A 43 -34.02 2.83 -8.52
N PRO A 44 -33.16 3.63 -9.19
CA PRO A 44 -32.28 4.57 -8.50
C PRO A 44 -33.07 5.53 -7.60
N SER A 45 -32.82 5.44 -6.30
CA SER A 45 -33.43 6.29 -5.26
C SER A 45 -32.76 7.68 -5.27
N SER A 46 -33.12 8.43 -6.30
CA SER A 46 -32.79 9.83 -6.55
C SER A 46 -31.33 10.15 -6.94
N VAL A 47 -31.22 10.95 -7.99
CA VAL A 47 -29.99 11.66 -8.37
C VAL A 47 -30.25 13.13 -8.11
N THR A 48 -29.56 13.71 -7.12
CA THR A 48 -29.68 15.13 -6.80
C THR A 48 -28.77 15.94 -7.72
N PHE A 49 -29.34 16.56 -8.75
CA PHE A 49 -28.62 17.57 -9.53
C PHE A 49 -28.67 18.91 -8.78
N GLY A 50 -27.48 19.47 -8.50
CA GLY A 50 -27.32 20.73 -7.80
C GLY A 50 -27.97 21.89 -8.56
N GLY A 51 -28.93 22.57 -7.92
CA GLY A 51 -29.62 23.69 -8.53
C GLY A 51 -30.71 24.33 -7.66
N GLY A 52 -30.38 24.72 -6.43
CA GLY A 52 -31.11 25.80 -5.74
C GLY A 52 -32.41 25.45 -4.99
N LYS A 53 -32.32 25.61 -3.66
CA LYS A 53 -33.37 26.03 -2.71
C LYS A 53 -34.59 25.09 -2.45
N GLN A 54 -34.48 24.43 -1.29
CA GLN A 54 -35.52 23.97 -0.34
C GLN A 54 -36.25 22.64 -0.60
N GLY A 55 -36.18 21.77 0.43
CA GLY A 55 -37.05 20.60 0.69
C GLY A 55 -36.28 19.28 0.70
N ALA A 56 -36.40 18.36 1.66
CA ALA A 56 -37.10 18.29 2.95
C ALA A 56 -36.37 17.23 3.80
N THR A 57 -36.31 17.42 5.12
CA THR A 57 -35.66 16.50 6.08
C THR A 57 -36.56 15.31 6.37
N VAL A 58 -36.07 14.08 6.16
CA VAL A 58 -36.69 12.86 6.66
C VAL A 58 -35.81 12.31 7.79
N GLN A 59 -36.31 12.36 9.03
CA GLN A 59 -35.72 11.69 10.19
C GLN A 59 -36.23 10.25 10.28
N PRO A 60 -35.34 9.24 10.40
CA PRO A 60 -35.69 7.97 11.01
C PRO A 60 -35.20 7.88 12.46
N MET A 61 -35.95 7.07 13.20
CA MET A 61 -36.13 7.03 14.65
C MET A 61 -34.99 6.39 15.47
N ALA A 62 -34.88 6.91 16.70
CA ALA A 62 -34.45 6.34 17.98
C ALA A 62 -33.86 4.90 18.07
N ALA A 63 -32.71 4.82 18.76
CA ALA A 63 -32.09 3.62 19.35
C ALA A 63 -32.85 3.08 20.59
N PRO A 64 -32.69 1.79 20.98
CA PRO A 64 -31.88 1.42 22.17
C PRO A 64 -31.37 -0.07 22.17
N PRO A 65 -30.79 -0.67 23.26
CA PRO A 65 -29.87 -0.18 24.32
C PRO A 65 -28.57 -1.02 24.48
N LYS A 66 -27.72 -0.56 25.42
CA LYS A 66 -26.47 -1.12 25.97
C LYS A 66 -26.51 -2.59 26.46
N ALA A 67 -25.38 -3.29 26.30
CA ALA A 67 -24.81 -4.34 27.16
C ALA A 67 -23.33 -4.55 26.75
N THR A 68 -22.35 -5.03 27.51
CA THR A 68 -22.02 -5.17 28.94
C THR A 68 -20.51 -5.46 28.98
N LYS A 69 -19.81 -5.02 30.03
CA LYS A 69 -18.38 -5.24 30.29
C LYS A 69 -18.00 -6.74 30.30
N SER A 70 -16.84 -7.09 29.74
CA SER A 70 -16.09 -8.28 30.15
C SER A 70 -14.60 -7.96 30.27
N SER A 71 -14.11 -8.08 31.51
CA SER A 71 -12.71 -8.11 31.90
C SER A 71 -12.11 -9.50 31.63
N GLY A 72 -10.91 -9.56 31.06
CA GLY A 72 -10.06 -10.77 31.03
C GLY A 72 -8.65 -10.36 30.63
N ALA A 73 -7.78 -10.09 31.60
CA ALA A 73 -6.76 -11.03 32.09
C ALA A 73 -5.60 -11.24 31.09
N GLN A 74 -4.52 -10.47 31.31
CA GLN A 74 -3.22 -10.64 30.66
C GLN A 74 -2.55 -11.95 31.11
N PRO A 75 -1.93 -12.73 30.20
CA PRO A 75 -0.91 -13.69 30.58
C PRO A 75 0.47 -13.04 30.71
N LYS A 76 1.11 -13.46 31.80
CA LYS A 76 2.44 -13.14 32.32
C LYS A 76 3.53 -13.68 31.39
N ILE A 77 4.47 -12.82 30.99
CA ILE A 77 5.69 -13.16 30.24
C ILE A 77 6.69 -13.79 31.24
N GLU A 78 7.10 -15.03 30.99
CA GLU A 78 8.20 -15.69 31.68
C GLU A 78 9.53 -15.44 30.95
N GLU A 79 10.49 -15.04 31.76
CA GLU A 79 11.87 -14.66 31.51
C GLU A 79 12.72 -15.92 31.30
N ILE A 80 13.42 -16.05 30.16
CA ILE A 80 14.35 -17.15 29.90
C ILE A 80 15.73 -16.59 29.50
N GLY A 81 16.63 -16.57 30.49
CA GLY A 81 17.99 -17.10 30.41
C GLY A 81 18.97 -16.49 29.41
N GLU A 82 19.74 -15.50 29.87
CA GLU A 82 21.03 -15.13 29.27
C GLU A 82 22.10 -16.19 29.57
N GLY A 83 22.76 -16.69 28.52
CA GLY A 83 23.94 -17.56 28.60
C GLY A 83 25.18 -16.88 27.96
N PRO A 84 26.37 -16.96 28.58
CA PRO A 84 27.56 -16.22 28.13
C PRO A 84 28.39 -17.03 27.10
N LEU A 85 28.75 -16.41 25.97
CA LEU A 85 29.77 -16.96 25.06
C LEU A 85 30.94 -16.00 24.88
N LYS A 86 32.13 -16.59 25.05
CA LYS A 86 33.47 -15.97 25.05
C LYS A 86 33.93 -15.54 23.65
N PRO A 87 34.87 -14.57 23.56
CA PRO A 87 35.44 -14.11 22.31
C PRO A 87 36.63 -14.98 21.87
N ALA A 88 36.67 -15.32 20.57
CA ALA A 88 37.86 -15.88 19.92
C ALA A 88 38.42 -14.86 18.92
N SER A 89 39.67 -14.48 19.18
CA SER A 89 40.57 -13.64 18.41
C SER A 89 41.14 -14.39 17.21
N GLY A 90 41.29 -13.74 16.06
CA GLY A 90 41.95 -14.32 14.88
C GLY A 90 42.15 -13.34 13.72
N ARG A 91 43.36 -12.78 13.65
CA ARG A 91 43.91 -11.85 12.65
C ARG A 91 43.88 -12.37 11.20
N GLY A 92 43.69 -11.44 10.25
CA GLY A 92 44.09 -11.61 8.84
C GLY A 92 43.78 -10.36 8.01
N ALA A 93 44.66 -9.36 8.05
CA ALA A 93 44.52 -8.11 7.30
C ALA A 93 45.11 -8.26 5.89
N THR A 94 44.24 -8.27 4.89
CA THR A 94 44.60 -8.05 3.48
C THR A 94 43.86 -6.81 3.01
N SER A 95 44.58 -5.72 2.82
CA SER A 95 44.05 -4.42 2.41
C SER A 95 43.65 -4.45 0.93
N GLN A 96 42.40 -4.82 0.67
CA GLN A 96 41.71 -4.48 -0.57
C GLN A 96 40.98 -3.14 -0.36
N THR A 97 41.10 -2.26 -1.34
CA THR A 97 40.35 -1.01 -1.43
C THR A 97 38.86 -1.35 -1.45
N LYS A 98 38.22 -1.24 -0.29
CA LYS A 98 36.80 -1.50 -0.04
C LYS A 98 35.99 -0.51 -0.87
N GLU A 99 35.49 -0.94 -2.03
CA GLU A 99 34.25 -0.39 -2.53
C GLU A 99 33.25 -0.46 -1.38
N ALA A 100 32.65 0.67 -1.01
CA ALA A 100 31.70 0.75 0.08
C ALA A 100 30.53 -0.17 -0.26
N GLY A 101 30.62 -1.43 0.17
CA GLY A 101 29.64 -2.46 -0.10
C GLY A 101 28.29 -1.93 0.33
N ILE A 102 27.41 -1.71 -0.63
CA ILE A 102 26.03 -1.36 -0.38
C ILE A 102 25.47 -2.49 0.47
N ASP A 103 24.99 -2.14 1.66
CA ASP A 103 24.41 -3.10 2.57
C ASP A 103 23.23 -3.78 1.86
N LYS A 104 23.19 -5.12 1.88
CA LYS A 104 22.13 -5.89 1.21
C LYS A 104 20.76 -5.52 1.75
N ASP A 105 20.71 -5.10 3.02
CA ASP A 105 19.49 -4.64 3.67
C ASP A 105 19.00 -3.31 3.07
N GLU A 106 19.91 -2.38 2.71
CA GLU A 106 19.54 -1.10 2.11
C GLU A 106 18.80 -1.27 0.78
N ILE A 107 19.24 -2.22 -0.06
CA ILE A 107 18.62 -2.49 -1.36
C ILE A 107 17.18 -2.97 -1.17
N LYS A 108 16.95 -3.87 -0.21
CA LYS A 108 15.62 -4.42 0.08
C LYS A 108 14.68 -3.35 0.66
N TRP A 109 15.21 -2.41 1.45
CA TRP A 109 14.41 -1.37 2.11
C TRP A 109 13.96 -0.25 1.20
N THR A 110 14.49 -0.16 -0.01
CA THR A 110 14.14 0.88 -0.99
C THR A 110 13.34 0.34 -2.18
N ASP A 111 12.76 -0.85 -2.07
CA ASP A 111 11.95 -1.44 -3.14
C ASP A 111 10.74 -0.56 -3.49
N HIS A 112 10.68 -0.09 -4.74
CA HIS A 112 9.74 0.92 -5.25
C HIS A 112 9.66 2.22 -4.42
N GLY A 113 10.70 2.53 -3.66
CA GLY A 113 10.78 3.71 -2.81
C GLY A 113 12.15 4.36 -2.91
N GLY A 114 12.77 4.66 -1.77
CA GLY A 114 14.07 5.31 -1.78
C GLY A 114 14.63 5.63 -0.41
N LYS A 115 15.80 6.28 -0.44
CA LYS A 115 16.49 6.80 0.74
C LYS A 115 16.40 8.31 0.75
N LEU A 116 15.98 8.87 1.87
CA LEU A 116 15.78 10.30 2.08
C LEU A 116 16.51 10.74 3.34
N THR A 117 16.80 12.03 3.42
CA THR A 117 17.36 12.66 4.63
C THR A 117 16.42 13.74 5.10
N THR A 118 16.02 13.69 6.37
CA THR A 118 15.15 14.69 6.98
C THR A 118 15.91 16.02 7.14
N LYS A 119 15.18 17.09 7.44
CA LYS A 119 15.80 18.39 7.78
C LYS A 119 16.66 18.34 9.05
N SER A 120 16.37 17.43 9.98
CA SER A 120 17.19 17.16 11.17
C SER A 120 18.46 16.36 10.85
N GLY A 121 18.61 15.89 9.61
CA GLY A 121 19.72 15.05 9.19
C GLY A 121 19.51 13.57 9.48
N ASP A 122 18.32 13.14 9.91
CA ASP A 122 17.98 11.74 10.13
C ASP A 122 17.77 11.02 8.79
N THR A 123 18.11 9.74 8.73
CA THR A 123 17.95 8.93 7.51
C THR A 123 16.59 8.23 7.53
N LEU A 124 15.83 8.36 6.45
CA LEU A 124 14.58 7.65 6.22
C LEU A 124 14.73 6.74 5.00
N TYR A 125 14.52 5.45 5.20
CA TYR A 125 14.34 4.49 4.11
C TYR A 125 12.85 4.19 3.99
N TRP A 126 12.37 4.08 2.77
CA TRP A 126 10.98 3.69 2.54
C TRP A 126 10.87 2.79 1.32
N SER A 127 9.92 1.86 1.42
CA SER A 127 9.53 0.93 0.38
C SER A 127 8.01 0.93 0.28
N GLN A 128 7.48 0.48 -0.83
CA GLN A 128 6.03 0.35 -0.99
C GLN A 128 5.68 -0.78 -1.92
N ASP A 129 4.49 -1.32 -1.72
CA ASP A 129 3.86 -2.24 -2.66
C ASP A 129 2.53 -1.64 -3.16
N ARG A 130 1.67 -2.48 -3.74
CA ARG A 130 0.37 -2.04 -4.25
C ARG A 130 -0.56 -1.48 -3.16
N TYR A 131 -0.43 -1.93 -1.91
CA TYR A 131 -1.40 -1.73 -0.83
C TYR A 131 -0.84 -0.96 0.37
N SER A 132 0.47 -0.89 0.53
CA SER A 132 1.10 -0.37 1.74
C SER A 132 2.38 0.41 1.44
N VAL A 133 2.80 1.19 2.42
CA VAL A 133 4.08 1.90 2.46
C VAL A 133 4.74 1.58 3.79
N THR A 134 5.98 1.07 3.75
CA THR A 134 6.78 0.80 4.93
C THR A 134 7.89 1.84 5.05
N MET A 135 8.00 2.45 6.22
CA MET A 135 8.96 3.52 6.51
C MET A 135 9.89 3.07 7.63
N ARG A 136 11.18 3.40 7.51
CA ARG A 136 12.25 3.01 8.45
C ARG A 136 13.11 4.24 8.78
N PHE A 137 12.96 4.76 9.99
CA PHE A 137 13.78 5.85 10.49
C PHE A 137 15.01 5.31 11.22
N GLU A 138 16.19 5.72 10.78
CA GLU A 138 17.45 5.38 11.45
C GLU A 138 17.53 6.08 12.82
N ILE A 139 17.75 5.30 13.88
CA ILE A 139 17.94 5.80 15.24
C ILE A 139 19.44 6.01 15.46
N LYS A 140 19.92 7.25 15.34
CA LYS A 140 21.34 7.62 15.43
C LYS A 140 21.93 7.66 16.84
N GLU A 141 21.10 7.68 17.87
CA GLU A 141 21.58 7.61 19.25
C GLU A 141 22.15 6.23 19.55
N ASP A 142 23.11 6.16 20.46
CA ASP A 142 23.72 4.91 20.90
C ASP A 142 22.62 3.87 21.13
N ALA A 143 22.74 2.74 20.41
CA ALA A 143 21.69 1.75 20.25
C ALA A 143 21.17 1.16 21.58
N THR A 144 21.86 1.42 22.69
CA THR A 144 21.54 1.01 24.06
C THR A 144 20.68 2.03 24.83
N THR A 145 20.61 3.29 24.41
CA THR A 145 20.12 4.38 25.26
C THR A 145 18.59 4.52 25.27
N VAL A 146 17.92 4.26 24.14
CA VAL A 146 16.46 4.46 24.04
C VAL A 146 15.73 3.12 23.93
N PRO A 147 15.00 2.69 24.97
CA PRO A 147 14.18 1.49 24.90
C PRO A 147 13.00 1.73 23.95
N SER A 148 12.53 0.66 23.30
CA SER A 148 11.41 0.72 22.34
C SER A 148 10.16 1.39 22.96
N SER A 149 9.89 1.15 24.25
CA SER A 149 8.77 1.76 25.00
C SER A 149 8.77 3.29 25.08
N LYS A 150 9.86 3.95 24.69
CA LYS A 150 9.95 5.42 24.62
C LYS A 150 9.51 5.99 23.29
N PHE A 151 9.27 5.16 22.29
CA PHE A 151 8.68 5.59 21.02
C PHE A 151 7.15 5.54 21.13
N LYS A 152 6.51 6.56 20.57
CA LYS A 152 5.06 6.61 20.36
C LYS A 152 4.81 7.18 18.98
N ILE A 153 3.92 6.56 18.23
CA ILE A 153 3.41 7.11 16.98
C ILE A 153 1.99 7.57 17.25
N SER A 154 1.70 8.81 16.89
CA SER A 154 0.35 9.37 16.91
C SER A 154 -0.02 9.72 15.49
N ASP A 155 -1.14 9.19 15.03
CA ASP A 155 -1.70 9.52 13.75
C ASP A 155 -2.85 10.51 13.88
N HIS A 156 -3.21 11.12 12.76
CA HIS A 156 -4.37 11.97 12.66
C HIS A 156 -4.92 11.87 11.24
N GLY A 157 -6.22 11.59 11.12
CA GLY A 157 -6.91 11.49 9.83
C GLY A 157 -6.62 10.20 9.05
N ILE A 158 -6.00 9.19 9.67
CA ILE A 158 -5.95 7.84 9.13
C ILE A 158 -7.33 7.20 9.29
N LEU A 159 -7.81 6.54 8.25
CA LEU A 159 -9.13 5.96 8.18
C LEU A 159 -9.18 4.61 8.90
N ALA A 160 -10.35 4.26 9.44
CA ALA A 160 -10.61 2.89 9.86
C ALA A 160 -10.53 1.94 8.65
N PHE A 161 -10.19 0.68 8.88
CA PHE A 161 -10.12 -0.32 7.80
C PHE A 161 -11.45 -0.48 7.02
N ALA A 162 -12.58 -0.30 7.70
CA ALA A 162 -13.91 -0.31 7.06
C ALA A 162 -14.03 0.76 5.96
N ASP A 163 -13.28 1.85 6.08
CA ASP A 163 -13.28 3.01 5.18
C ASP A 163 -12.12 3.01 4.18
N ARG A 164 -11.42 1.88 4.00
CA ARG A 164 -10.30 1.76 3.06
C ARG A 164 -10.65 2.11 1.60
N PHE A 165 -11.92 2.02 1.22
CA PHE A 165 -12.42 2.39 -0.11
C PHE A 165 -13.07 3.78 -0.16
N HIS A 166 -12.98 4.55 0.93
CA HIS A 166 -13.46 5.93 1.03
C HIS A 166 -12.30 6.93 0.97
N GLY A 167 -11.17 6.53 0.37
CA GLY A 167 -9.99 7.39 0.15
C GLY A 167 -10.22 8.47 -0.91
N VAL A 168 -11.36 9.16 -0.86
CA VAL A 168 -11.75 10.26 -1.74
C VAL A 168 -11.75 11.56 -0.95
N GLY A 169 -11.26 12.63 -1.57
CA GLY A 169 -11.33 13.98 -1.01
C GLY A 169 -9.97 14.58 -0.65
N SER A 170 -10.02 15.71 0.04
CA SER A 170 -8.86 16.53 0.41
C SER A 170 -8.27 16.18 1.79
N MET A 171 -8.52 14.96 2.28
CA MET A 171 -7.98 14.52 3.55
C MET A 171 -6.46 14.40 3.46
N LYS A 172 -5.78 14.99 4.45
CA LYS A 172 -4.33 14.92 4.59
C LYS A 172 -4.01 14.25 5.91
N PRO A 173 -3.88 12.91 5.92
CA PRO A 173 -3.48 12.24 7.14
C PRO A 173 -2.07 12.68 7.52
N SER A 174 -1.78 12.70 8.81
CA SER A 174 -0.46 13.10 9.32
C SER A 174 0.02 12.12 10.36
N LEU A 175 1.34 11.92 10.43
CA LEU A 175 1.98 11.11 11.45
C LEU A 175 2.90 11.98 12.30
N LYS A 176 2.89 11.70 13.60
CA LYS A 176 3.78 12.29 14.60
C LYS A 176 4.50 11.18 15.32
N ILE A 177 5.82 11.26 15.34
CA ILE A 177 6.68 10.31 16.04
C ILE A 177 7.25 11.04 17.25
N HIS A 178 6.95 10.53 18.43
CA HIS A 178 7.52 10.99 19.69
C HIS A 178 8.62 10.02 20.15
N LYS A 179 9.70 10.58 20.68
CA LYS A 179 10.83 9.87 21.24
C LYS A 179 11.09 10.41 22.65
N ALA A 180 10.91 9.57 23.66
CA ALA A 180 10.95 9.96 25.07
C ALA A 180 10.07 11.18 25.37
N ASP A 181 8.85 11.18 24.82
CA ASP A 181 7.84 12.24 24.89
C ASP A 181 8.21 13.56 24.19
N VAL A 182 9.39 13.65 23.57
CA VAL A 182 9.78 14.77 22.69
C VAL A 182 9.32 14.49 21.26
N LEU A 183 8.73 15.48 20.59
CA LEU A 183 8.36 15.35 19.18
C LEU A 183 9.63 15.20 18.32
N TRP A 184 9.83 14.00 17.77
CA TRP A 184 11.00 13.68 16.94
C TRP A 184 10.73 13.99 15.47
N PHE A 185 9.54 13.65 14.97
CA PHE A 185 9.15 13.87 13.58
C PHE A 185 7.65 14.16 13.48
N SER A 186 7.24 15.03 12.56
CA SER A 186 5.83 15.32 12.27
C SER A 186 5.69 15.73 10.82
N ASP A 187 4.83 15.05 10.06
CA ASP A 187 4.53 15.44 8.68
C ASP A 187 3.20 14.86 8.16
N GLU A 188 2.73 15.41 7.04
CA GLU A 188 1.54 14.97 6.31
C GLU A 188 1.91 13.89 5.26
N LEU A 189 1.05 12.88 5.14
CA LEU A 189 1.12 11.86 4.10
C LEU A 189 0.54 12.41 2.79
N PRO A 190 1.08 11.99 1.62
CA PRO A 190 0.64 12.52 0.32
C PRO A 190 -0.75 12.03 -0.11
N HIS A 191 -1.23 10.92 0.47
CA HIS A 191 -2.50 10.30 0.11
C HIS A 191 -3.23 9.77 1.35
N PRO A 192 -4.56 9.62 1.28
CA PRO A 192 -5.34 8.94 2.30
C PRO A 192 -4.77 7.55 2.65
N ALA A 193 -4.82 7.23 3.93
CA ALA A 193 -4.34 5.99 4.49
C ALA A 193 -5.39 5.37 5.41
N HIS A 194 -5.27 4.07 5.69
CA HIS A 194 -6.11 3.37 6.65
C HIS A 194 -5.28 2.45 7.57
N PHE A 195 -5.86 2.06 8.71
CA PHE A 195 -5.30 1.06 9.62
C PHE A 195 -5.39 -0.36 9.05
N ALA A 196 -4.57 -1.27 9.58
CA ALA A 196 -4.71 -2.69 9.25
C ALA A 196 -6.08 -3.22 9.69
N GLN A 197 -6.47 -4.39 9.18
CA GLN A 197 -7.67 -5.05 9.66
C GLN A 197 -7.53 -5.36 11.15
N ASP A 198 -8.53 -4.99 11.95
CA ASP A 198 -8.59 -5.19 13.40
C ASP A 198 -7.61 -4.35 14.24
N GLU A 199 -6.94 -3.37 13.62
CA GLU A 199 -6.09 -2.40 14.30
C GLU A 199 -6.77 -1.03 14.40
N GLU A 200 -6.54 -0.34 15.51
CA GLU A 200 -7.03 1.03 15.75
C GLU A 200 -5.92 2.08 15.66
N ASP A 201 -4.66 1.66 15.62
CA ASP A 201 -3.48 2.51 15.60
C ASP A 201 -2.47 2.02 14.54
N VAL A 202 -1.45 2.85 14.24
CA VAL A 202 -0.36 2.44 13.35
C VAL A 202 0.59 1.47 14.06
N GLU A 203 0.68 0.24 13.57
CA GLU A 203 1.66 -0.74 14.05
C GLU A 203 3.09 -0.28 13.75
N TRP A 204 3.95 -0.38 14.76
CA TRP A 204 5.37 -0.06 14.63
C TRP A 204 6.22 -1.00 15.46
N ILE A 205 7.45 -1.22 15.00
CA ILE A 205 8.47 -2.01 15.69
C ILE A 205 9.83 -1.34 15.59
N VAL A 206 10.73 -1.64 16.52
CA VAL A 206 12.14 -1.24 16.41
C VAL A 206 12.96 -2.44 15.97
N GLU A 207 13.42 -2.41 14.72
CA GLU A 207 14.25 -3.45 14.11
C GLU A 207 15.73 -3.15 14.33
N ARG A 208 16.56 -4.20 14.40
CA ARG A 208 18.02 -4.09 14.37
C ARG A 208 18.49 -4.53 12.98
N SER A 209 19.40 -3.77 12.36
CA SER A 209 20.05 -4.20 11.12
C SER A 209 20.83 -5.50 11.33
N SER A 210 21.11 -6.22 10.23
CA SER A 210 21.97 -7.40 10.23
C SER A 210 23.37 -7.13 10.83
N ASP A 211 23.85 -5.89 10.78
CA ASP A 211 25.11 -5.48 11.41
C ASP A 211 25.04 -5.40 12.94
N ALA A 212 23.82 -5.47 13.52
CA ALA A 212 23.49 -5.30 14.93
C ALA A 212 23.94 -3.97 15.56
N VAL A 213 24.49 -3.05 14.77
CA VAL A 213 24.93 -1.72 15.21
C VAL A 213 23.79 -0.72 15.06
N ARG A 214 23.07 -0.78 13.94
CA ARG A 214 22.02 0.18 13.61
C ARG A 214 20.65 -0.29 14.06
N ARG A 215 19.83 0.65 14.53
CA ARG A 215 18.44 0.42 14.91
C ARG A 215 17.53 1.29 14.05
N PHE A 216 16.39 0.74 13.68
CA PHE A 216 15.41 1.41 12.83
C PHE A 216 14.04 1.37 13.49
N LEU A 217 13.38 2.52 13.59
CA LEU A 217 11.95 2.56 13.87
C LEU A 217 11.22 2.28 12.56
N MET A 218 10.57 1.13 12.47
CA MET A 218 9.80 0.71 11.32
C MET A 218 8.30 0.81 11.62
N PHE A 219 7.54 1.33 10.67
CA PHE A 219 6.08 1.27 10.71
C PHE A 219 5.51 1.15 9.29
N THR A 220 4.31 0.62 9.19
CA THR A 220 3.62 0.38 7.92
C THR A 220 2.29 1.10 7.90
N VAL A 221 2.00 1.76 6.79
CA VAL A 221 0.75 2.47 6.56
C VAL A 221 0.07 1.87 5.34
N TYR A 222 -1.23 1.59 5.43
CA TYR A 222 -2.00 1.03 4.31
C TYR A 222 -2.67 2.13 3.50
N LYS A 223 -2.69 1.96 2.19
CA LYS A 223 -3.17 2.96 1.22
C LYS A 223 -4.69 2.87 1.12
N ALA A 224 -5.38 3.96 1.46
CA ALA A 224 -6.80 4.06 1.14
C ALA A 224 -6.97 4.43 -0.34
N VAL A 225 -7.93 3.79 -0.99
CA VAL A 225 -8.18 3.97 -2.43
C VAL A 225 -9.62 4.46 -2.66
N PRO A 226 -9.89 5.18 -3.76
CA PRO A 226 -11.24 5.65 -4.06
C PRO A 226 -12.27 4.56 -4.34
N MET A 227 -11.81 3.40 -4.82
CA MET A 227 -12.67 2.32 -5.29
C MET A 227 -11.91 1.00 -5.24
N HIS A 228 -12.64 -0.10 -5.04
CA HIS A 228 -12.09 -1.44 -5.14
C HIS A 228 -11.43 -1.67 -6.51
N GLY A 229 -10.30 -2.40 -6.52
CA GLY A 229 -9.52 -2.67 -7.73
C GLY A 229 -8.54 -1.57 -8.15
N MET A 230 -8.71 -0.34 -7.66
CA MET A 230 -7.76 0.74 -7.88
C MET A 230 -6.55 0.63 -6.94
N PHE A 231 -5.41 1.20 -7.36
CA PHE A 231 -4.22 1.33 -6.54
C PHE A 231 -3.52 2.66 -6.83
N ILE A 232 -2.74 3.14 -5.86
CA ILE A 232 -2.01 4.40 -5.96
C ILE A 232 -0.54 4.13 -5.63
N TRP A 233 0.35 4.55 -6.52
CA TRP A 233 1.79 4.56 -6.27
C TRP A 233 2.18 5.91 -5.66
N TRP A 234 2.75 5.87 -4.46
CA TRP A 234 3.18 7.07 -3.78
C TRP A 234 4.49 7.55 -4.42
N LYS A 235 4.58 8.84 -4.70
CA LYS A 235 5.82 9.43 -5.21
C LYS A 235 6.74 9.91 -4.10
N ARG A 236 6.31 9.85 -2.85
CA ARG A 236 7.06 10.28 -1.66
C ARG A 236 6.41 9.68 -0.44
N PRO A 237 7.13 9.47 0.67
CA PRO A 237 6.53 8.95 1.90
C PRO A 237 5.77 10.05 2.67
N PHE A 238 6.23 11.30 2.57
CA PHE A 238 5.59 12.47 3.19
C PHE A 238 5.68 13.71 2.30
N LEU A 239 4.81 14.69 2.52
CA LEU A 239 4.71 15.90 1.70
C LEU A 239 5.95 16.81 1.78
N GLN A 240 6.72 16.79 2.87
CA GLN A 240 7.94 17.62 2.96
C GLN A 240 9.08 17.14 2.06
N PHE A 241 9.01 15.91 1.56
CA PHE A 241 10.04 15.34 0.69
C PHE A 241 9.72 15.60 -0.78
N ASP A 242 10.77 15.58 -1.60
CA ASP A 242 10.67 15.69 -3.05
C ASP A 242 10.01 14.43 -3.64
N GLU A 243 9.31 14.62 -4.76
CA GLU A 243 8.72 13.49 -5.49
C GLU A 243 9.83 12.67 -6.17
N ILE A 244 9.86 11.38 -5.89
CA ILE A 244 10.53 10.40 -6.72
C ILE A 244 9.62 9.98 -7.87
N ASP A 245 10.23 9.66 -9.00
CA ASP A 245 9.54 8.96 -10.05
C ASP A 245 9.51 7.46 -9.71
N PRO A 246 8.35 6.86 -9.42
CA PRO A 246 8.25 5.45 -9.04
C PRO A 246 8.50 4.51 -10.21
N ARG A 247 8.72 5.05 -11.43
CA ARG A 247 9.18 4.24 -12.55
C ARG A 247 10.50 3.57 -12.15
N PRO A 248 10.66 2.26 -12.37
CA PRO A 248 11.91 1.58 -12.09
C PRO A 248 13.01 2.34 -12.82
N SER A 249 13.92 2.96 -12.06
CA SER A 249 15.07 3.65 -12.63
C SER A 249 15.79 2.61 -13.47
N ALA A 250 15.82 2.79 -14.79
CA ALA A 250 16.53 1.90 -15.71
C ALA A 250 18.05 1.88 -15.46
N THR A 251 18.53 2.55 -14.41
CA THR A 251 19.93 2.89 -14.14
C THR A 251 20.53 2.16 -12.94
N ASP A 252 19.74 1.52 -12.06
CA ASP A 252 20.31 0.86 -10.87
C ASP A 252 20.57 -0.65 -11.05
N GLY A 253 20.32 -1.17 -12.25
CA GLY A 253 20.73 -2.50 -12.67
C GLY A 253 21.88 -2.45 -13.66
N LYS A 254 23.12 -2.40 -13.15
CA LYS A 254 24.27 -3.01 -13.83
C LYS A 254 24.08 -4.54 -13.79
N SER A 255 23.02 -5.04 -14.41
CA SER A 255 22.89 -6.44 -14.77
C SER A 255 23.40 -6.56 -16.20
N ASP A 256 24.60 -7.11 -16.33
CA ASP A 256 25.17 -7.58 -17.60
C ASP A 256 24.36 -8.80 -18.12
N ALA A 257 23.06 -8.60 -18.41
CA ALA A 257 22.18 -9.61 -18.98
C ALA A 257 21.20 -8.93 -19.97
N SER A 258 21.59 -8.98 -21.24
CA SER A 258 21.12 -8.20 -22.38
C SER A 258 19.68 -8.51 -22.90
N GLY A 259 18.65 -8.44 -22.06
CA GLY A 259 17.28 -8.77 -22.50
C GLY A 259 16.16 -7.83 -22.06
N ASP A 260 16.24 -7.22 -20.89
CA ASP A 260 15.05 -6.63 -20.25
C ASP A 260 14.87 -5.12 -20.53
N THR A 261 15.97 -4.41 -20.80
CA THR A 261 15.93 -2.97 -21.13
C THR A 261 15.23 -2.69 -22.46
N ASP A 262 15.34 -3.59 -23.43
CA ASP A 262 14.66 -3.46 -24.73
C ASP A 262 13.15 -3.64 -24.60
N ARG A 263 12.69 -4.53 -23.71
CA ARG A 263 11.26 -4.73 -23.45
C ARG A 263 10.64 -3.53 -22.76
N SER A 264 11.33 -2.94 -21.78
CA SER A 264 10.89 -1.72 -21.10
C SER A 264 10.79 -0.53 -22.06
N LYS A 265 11.80 -0.34 -22.93
CA LYS A 265 11.76 0.70 -23.97
C LYS A 265 10.64 0.50 -24.99
N ALA A 266 10.44 -0.74 -25.44
CA ALA A 266 9.35 -1.07 -26.37
C ALA A 266 7.97 -0.79 -25.76
N PHE A 267 7.78 -1.09 -24.47
CA PHE A 267 6.55 -0.77 -23.77
C PHE A 267 6.32 0.74 -23.65
N LEU A 268 7.35 1.51 -23.28
CA LEU A 268 7.27 2.97 -23.20
C LEU A 268 6.94 3.60 -24.57
N GLN A 269 7.57 3.13 -25.64
CA GLN A 269 7.28 3.59 -27.00
C GLN A 269 5.84 3.26 -27.41
N ALA A 270 5.39 2.02 -27.16
CA ALA A 270 4.01 1.62 -27.47
C ALA A 270 2.97 2.43 -26.67
N TRP A 271 3.28 2.74 -25.41
CA TRP A 271 2.44 3.58 -24.56
C TRP A 271 2.34 5.02 -25.08
N ASP A 272 3.48 5.64 -25.39
CA ASP A 272 3.52 7.01 -25.93
C ASP A 272 2.83 7.10 -27.30
N GLU A 273 3.01 6.09 -28.15
CA GLU A 273 2.35 6.00 -29.45
C GLU A 273 0.83 5.86 -29.30
N ALA A 274 0.35 5.01 -28.40
CA ALA A 274 -1.09 4.87 -28.11
C ALA A 274 -1.70 6.18 -27.62
N HIS A 275 -1.03 6.88 -26.70
CA HIS A 275 -1.47 8.20 -26.22
C HIS A 275 -1.48 9.26 -27.33
N LYS A 276 -0.50 9.22 -28.23
CA LYS A 276 -0.45 10.10 -29.40
C LYS A 276 -1.63 9.85 -30.34
N GLN A 277 -1.90 8.59 -30.69
CA GLN A 277 -3.03 8.22 -31.54
C GLN A 277 -4.37 8.62 -30.94
N PHE A 278 -4.53 8.49 -29.61
CA PHE A 278 -5.74 8.93 -28.91
C PHE A 278 -5.97 10.44 -29.08
N ARG A 279 -4.93 11.26 -28.86
CA ARG A 279 -5.02 12.72 -29.03
C ARG A 279 -5.30 13.14 -30.47
N GLU A 280 -4.74 12.45 -31.45
CA GLU A 280 -5.01 12.72 -32.87
C GLU A 280 -6.45 12.36 -33.26
N LYS A 281 -7.01 11.30 -32.67
CA LYS A 281 -8.39 10.89 -32.89
C LYS A 281 -9.40 11.86 -32.31
N GLU A 282 -9.14 12.42 -31.12
CA GLU A 282 -9.98 13.47 -30.53
C GLU A 282 -9.94 14.79 -31.31
N ARG A 283 -8.85 15.07 -32.04
CA ARG A 283 -8.69 16.30 -32.80
C ARG A 283 -9.34 16.27 -34.18
N LYS A 284 -9.67 15.09 -34.73
CA LYS A 284 -10.40 15.01 -36.00
C LYS A 284 -11.89 15.31 -35.74
N PRO A 285 -12.45 16.40 -36.31
CA PRO A 285 -13.88 16.65 -36.22
C PRO A 285 -14.63 15.48 -36.86
N PRO A 286 -15.84 15.14 -36.35
CA PRO A 286 -16.61 14.04 -36.90
C PRO A 286 -16.85 14.30 -38.38
N THR A 287 -16.34 13.39 -39.21
CA THR A 287 -16.56 13.42 -40.65
C THR A 287 -18.06 13.32 -40.89
N VAL A 288 -18.68 14.41 -41.32
CA VAL A 288 -20.09 14.41 -41.73
C VAL A 288 -20.15 13.59 -43.00
N ILE A 289 -20.72 12.38 -42.90
CA ILE A 289 -21.03 11.56 -44.05
C ILE A 289 -22.36 12.12 -44.60
N GLU A 290 -22.30 12.82 -45.73
CA GLU A 290 -23.47 13.21 -46.53
C GLU A 290 -24.12 12.02 -47.22
#